data_AF-A0A4R7CRA6-F1
#
_entry.id   AF-A0A4R7CRA6-F1
#
_cell.length_a   1.000
_cell.length_b   1.000
_cell.length_c   1.000
_cell.angle_alpha   90.00
_cell.angle_beta   90.00
_cell.angle_gamma   90.00
#
_symmetry.space_group_name_H-M   'P 1'
#
loop_
_entity.id
_entity.type
_entity.pdbx_description
1 polymer ?
#
loop_
_entity_poly.entity_id
_entity_poly.type
_entity_poly.pdbx_seq_one_letter_code
_entity_poly.pdbx_strand_id
1 'polypeptide(L)'
;MGSSRSRLIFQLITEYTVIVTIAAMIALAFYPLLLPIFSAVMMKNLPALTELPFSFYVSFAGGTLALGLVAGIYPAVKLSNTAVTNAVKNQFRDLGSKGIIRRALLFLQFVVALIVLISSVIITKQVDIFIAGNLGYNKDYLLTAQVPRDWTEKGLNHMELVQQELKQLPQVEDISLSYGVPNSFSDCVQTIRNPGDSKETNIAFYPSV
;
A
#
# COMPACT_ATOMS: atom_id res chain seq x y z
N MET A 1 -34.02 -35.27 -12.76
CA MET A 1 -32.78 -34.85 -13.44
C MET A 1 -32.46 -33.37 -13.14
N GLY A 2 -32.29 -33.00 -11.87
CA GLY A 2 -31.98 -31.62 -11.43
C GLY A 2 -30.68 -31.49 -10.61
N SER A 3 -29.97 -32.60 -10.35
CA SER A 3 -28.77 -32.61 -9.49
C SER A 3 -27.50 -32.12 -10.17
N SER A 4 -27.47 -31.99 -11.50
CA SER A 4 -26.24 -31.59 -12.23
C SER A 4 -25.89 -30.12 -12.02
N ARG A 5 -26.87 -29.21 -11.94
CA ARG A 5 -26.62 -27.77 -11.79
C ARG A 5 -26.04 -27.41 -10.43
N SER A 6 -26.65 -27.90 -9.34
CA SER A 6 -26.18 -27.63 -7.98
C SER A 6 -24.80 -28.25 -7.73
N ARG A 7 -24.56 -29.50 -8.20
CA ARG A 7 -23.25 -30.15 -8.09
C ARG A 7 -22.15 -29.38 -8.81
N LEU A 8 -22.43 -28.85 -10.00
CA LEU A 8 -21.46 -28.08 -10.80
C LEU A 8 -21.15 -26.73 -10.14
N ILE A 9 -22.16 -26.06 -9.57
CA ILE A 9 -21.96 -24.82 -8.79
C ILE A 9 -21.05 -25.07 -7.57
N PHE A 10 -21.34 -26.10 -6.78
CA PHE A 10 -20.52 -26.45 -5.61
C PHE A 10 -19.08 -26.83 -5.98
N GLN A 11 -18.89 -27.61 -7.05
CA GLN A 11 -17.56 -27.97 -7.55
C GLN A 11 -16.75 -26.72 -7.93
N LEU A 12 -17.36 -25.81 -8.68
CA LEU A 12 -16.69 -24.62 -9.16
C LEU A 12 -16.31 -23.68 -8.00
N ILE A 13 -17.23 -23.43 -7.07
CA ILE A 13 -16.96 -22.61 -5.88
C ILE A 13 -15.82 -23.22 -5.05
N THR A 14 -15.81 -24.54 -4.90
CA THR A 14 -14.74 -25.24 -4.17
C THR A 14 -13.39 -25.07 -4.87
N GLU A 15 -13.35 -25.23 -6.20
CA GLU A 15 -12.12 -25.06 -7.00
C GLU A 15 -11.54 -23.64 -6.86
N TYR A 16 -12.37 -22.60 -7.02
CA TYR A 16 -11.93 -21.21 -6.84
C TYR A 16 -11.46 -20.94 -5.41
N THR A 17 -12.17 -21.47 -4.41
CA THR A 17 -11.78 -21.31 -2.99
C THR A 17 -10.42 -21.96 -2.71
N VAL A 18 -10.16 -23.15 -3.26
CA VAL A 18 -8.86 -23.84 -3.13
C VAL A 18 -7.75 -23.04 -3.79
N ILE A 19 -7.97 -22.51 -5.00
CA ILE A 19 -6.98 -21.70 -5.72
C ILE A 19 -6.61 -20.44 -4.92
N VAL A 20 -7.61 -19.70 -4.41
CA VAL A 20 -7.38 -18.50 -3.61
C VAL A 20 -6.66 -18.83 -2.30
N THR A 21 -6.98 -19.97 -1.69
CA THR A 21 -6.29 -20.43 -0.47
C THR A 21 -4.82 -20.76 -0.73
N ILE A 22 -4.51 -21.44 -1.84
CA ILE A 22 -3.12 -21.73 -2.24
C ILE A 22 -2.36 -20.42 -2.51
N ALA A 23 -2.97 -19.48 -3.24
CA ALA A 23 -2.37 -18.18 -3.49
C ALA A 23 -2.10 -17.39 -2.20
N ALA A 24 -3.03 -17.44 -1.24
CA ALA A 24 -2.87 -16.80 0.07
C ALA A 24 -1.72 -17.41 0.88
N MET A 25 -1.55 -18.74 0.85
CA MET A 25 -0.40 -19.41 1.48
C MET A 25 0.92 -19.00 0.84
N ILE A 26 0.98 -18.92 -0.49
CA ILE A 26 2.17 -18.44 -1.22
C ILE A 26 2.46 -17.00 -0.81
N ALA A 27 1.45 -16.12 -0.74
CA ALA A 27 1.64 -14.73 -0.34
C ALA A 27 2.24 -14.60 1.07
N LEU A 28 1.77 -15.39 2.04
CA LEU A 28 2.33 -15.43 3.39
C LEU A 28 3.79 -15.90 3.41
N ALA A 29 4.14 -16.88 2.57
CA ALA A 29 5.51 -17.37 2.46
C ALA A 29 6.46 -16.33 1.81
N PHE A 30 5.96 -15.55 0.85
CA PHE A 30 6.72 -14.50 0.17
C PHE A 30 6.87 -13.22 1.01
N TYR A 31 5.91 -12.91 1.88
CA TYR A 31 5.95 -11.72 2.73
C TYR A 31 7.30 -11.49 3.46
N PRO A 32 7.87 -12.45 4.21
CA PRO A 32 9.14 -12.25 4.91
C PRO A 32 10.34 -12.04 3.95
N LEU A 33 10.29 -12.61 2.75
CA LEU A 33 11.33 -12.41 1.72
C LEU A 33 11.31 -10.99 1.15
N LEU A 34 10.12 -10.40 1.01
CA LEU A 34 9.93 -9.05 0.49
C LEU A 34 10.00 -7.96 1.57
N LEU A 35 9.81 -8.32 2.84
CA LEU A 35 9.89 -7.41 3.99
C LEU A 35 11.11 -6.47 3.97
N PRO A 36 12.37 -6.95 3.81
CA PRO A 36 13.55 -6.09 3.83
C PRO A 36 13.58 -5.08 2.68
N ILE A 37 13.07 -5.48 1.51
CA ILE A 37 12.99 -4.62 0.33
C ILE A 37 11.98 -3.50 0.59
N PHE A 38 10.80 -3.84 1.10
CA PHE A 38 9.77 -2.86 1.41
C PHE A 38 10.15 -1.93 2.56
N SER A 39 10.84 -2.40 3.59
CA SER A 39 11.32 -1.55 4.68
C SER A 39 12.37 -0.54 4.19
N ALA A 40 13.24 -0.94 3.25
CA ALA A 40 14.22 -0.04 2.65
C ALA A 40 13.55 1.05 1.79
N VAL A 41 12.54 0.67 0.97
CA VAL A 41 11.81 1.62 0.12
C VAL A 41 10.95 2.58 0.93
N MET A 42 10.26 2.09 1.97
CA MET A 42 9.35 2.89 2.79
C MET A 42 10.06 3.68 3.89
N MET A 43 11.37 3.48 4.08
CA MET A 43 12.15 4.05 5.19
C MET A 43 11.45 3.88 6.56
N LYS A 44 10.74 2.76 6.72
CA LYS A 44 9.95 2.43 7.91
C LYS A 44 10.07 0.94 8.20
N ASN A 45 10.18 0.60 9.49
CA ASN A 45 10.12 -0.79 9.93
C ASN A 45 8.68 -1.29 9.84
N LEU A 46 8.43 -2.23 8.90
CA LEU A 46 7.17 -2.96 8.85
C LEU A 46 7.21 -4.09 9.90
N PRO A 47 6.13 -4.31 10.64
CA PRO A 47 6.08 -5.35 11.66
C PRO A 47 6.19 -6.74 11.02
N ALA A 48 6.91 -7.65 11.67
CA ALA A 48 7.00 -9.03 11.20
C ALA A 48 5.65 -9.76 11.39
N LEU A 49 5.43 -10.86 10.67
CA LEU A 49 4.21 -11.67 10.84
C LEU A 49 3.98 -12.09 12.29
N THR A 50 5.06 -12.36 13.04
CA THR A 50 5.01 -12.75 14.47
C THR A 50 4.55 -11.63 15.40
N GLU A 51 4.62 -10.37 14.97
CA GLU A 51 4.22 -9.20 15.75
C GLU A 51 2.77 -8.79 15.48
N LEU A 52 2.10 -9.41 14.51
CA LEU A 52 0.73 -9.09 14.16
C LEU A 52 -0.27 -9.68 15.16
N PRO A 53 -1.34 -8.94 15.49
CA PRO A 53 -2.37 -9.43 16.41
C PRO A 53 -3.13 -10.61 15.81
N PHE A 54 -3.66 -11.49 16.66
CA PHE A 54 -4.45 -12.64 16.23
C PHE A 54 -5.65 -12.26 15.32
N SER A 55 -6.23 -11.07 15.52
CA SER A 55 -7.30 -10.53 14.68
C SER A 55 -6.92 -10.44 13.20
N PHE A 56 -5.64 -10.20 12.88
CA PHE A 56 -5.14 -10.17 11.51
C PHE A 56 -5.35 -11.53 10.83
N TYR A 57 -4.95 -12.62 11.46
CA TYR A 57 -5.08 -13.96 10.90
C TYR A 57 -6.54 -14.38 10.68
N VAL A 58 -7.42 -14.02 11.62
CA VAL A 58 -8.87 -14.26 11.47
C VAL A 58 -9.43 -13.47 10.29
N SER A 59 -9.05 -12.20 10.17
CA SER A 59 -9.50 -11.32 9.08
C SER A 59 -8.95 -11.76 7.73
N PHE A 60 -7.70 -12.22 7.70
CA PHE A 60 -7.03 -12.75 6.52
C PHE A 60 -7.67 -14.06 6.04
N ALA A 61 -7.92 -15.00 6.95
CA ALA A 61 -8.60 -16.25 6.63
C ALA A 61 -10.05 -16.00 6.17
N GLY A 62 -10.79 -15.13 6.86
CA GLY A 62 -12.14 -14.73 6.49
C GLY A 62 -12.20 -14.05 5.13
N GLY A 63 -11.26 -13.14 4.85
CA GLY A 63 -11.12 -12.46 3.55
C GLY A 63 -10.79 -13.43 2.42
N THR A 64 -9.88 -14.39 2.66
CA THR A 64 -9.50 -15.43 1.69
C THR A 64 -10.71 -16.28 1.30
N LEU A 65 -11.49 -16.73 2.28
CA LEU A 65 -12.71 -17.51 2.03
C LEU A 65 -13.78 -16.67 1.31
N ALA A 66 -14.01 -15.43 1.75
CA ALA A 66 -14.96 -14.54 1.12
C ALA A 66 -14.61 -14.27 -0.36
N LEU A 67 -13.34 -14.00 -0.65
CA LEU A 67 -12.84 -13.81 -2.01
C LEU A 67 -13.03 -15.06 -2.88
N GLY A 68 -12.69 -16.25 -2.35
CA GLY A 68 -12.91 -17.52 -3.05
C GLY A 68 -14.38 -17.77 -3.41
N LEU A 69 -15.28 -17.51 -2.47
CA LEU A 69 -16.73 -17.62 -2.68
C LEU A 69 -17.23 -16.62 -3.73
N VAL A 70 -16.88 -15.34 -3.60
CA VAL A 70 -17.32 -14.28 -4.53
C VAL A 70 -16.78 -14.53 -5.94
N ALA A 71 -15.51 -14.95 -6.06
CA ALA A 71 -14.90 -15.29 -7.33
C ALA A 71 -15.59 -16.49 -8.01
N GLY A 72 -16.03 -17.48 -7.23
CA GLY A 72 -16.72 -18.68 -7.73
C GLY A 72 -18.19 -18.47 -8.09
N ILE A 73 -18.91 -17.57 -7.41
CA ILE A 73 -20.35 -17.34 -7.61
C ILE A 73 -20.65 -16.84 -9.03
N TYR A 74 -19.90 -15.84 -9.52
CA TYR A 74 -20.14 -15.26 -10.85
C TYR A 74 -20.09 -16.29 -12.00
N PRO A 75 -19.01 -17.10 -12.15
CA PRO A 75 -18.95 -18.13 -13.18
C PRO A 75 -19.92 -19.29 -12.91
N ALA A 76 -20.15 -19.67 -11.64
CA ALA A 76 -21.09 -20.74 -11.29
C ALA A 76 -22.53 -20.43 -11.71
N VAL A 77 -23.00 -19.21 -11.44
CA VAL A 77 -24.34 -18.75 -11.85
C VAL A 77 -24.45 -18.71 -13.38
N LYS A 78 -23.42 -18.19 -14.07
CA LYS A 78 -23.39 -18.09 -15.53
C LYS A 78 -23.37 -19.46 -16.23
N LEU A 79 -22.58 -20.42 -15.72
CA LEU A 79 -22.46 -21.76 -16.28
C LEU A 79 -23.68 -22.63 -15.98
N SER A 80 -24.25 -22.52 -14.77
CA SER A 80 -25.44 -23.28 -14.37
C SER A 80 -26.64 -23.02 -15.28
N ASN A 81 -26.74 -21.82 -15.85
CA ASN A 81 -27.84 -21.46 -16.75
C ASN A 81 -27.70 -22.07 -18.17
N THR A 82 -26.52 -22.61 -18.52
CA THR A 82 -26.20 -23.03 -19.90
C THR A 82 -26.27 -24.54 -20.19
N ALA A 83 -26.41 -25.40 -19.17
CA ALA A 83 -26.71 -26.82 -19.35
C ALA A 83 -28.18 -27.06 -18.96
N VAL A 84 -29.06 -27.68 -19.76
CA VAL A 84 -28.95 -29.10 -20.13
C VAL A 84 -29.66 -29.44 -21.47
N THR A 85 -30.36 -28.54 -22.16
CA THR A 85 -31.12 -28.93 -23.40
C THR A 85 -30.57 -28.40 -24.72
N ASN A 86 -29.70 -27.39 -24.73
CA ASN A 86 -29.19 -26.77 -25.98
C ASN A 86 -27.75 -27.16 -26.35
N ALA A 87 -27.06 -27.96 -25.52
CA ALA A 87 -25.65 -28.28 -25.71
C ALA A 87 -25.36 -29.13 -26.97
N VAL A 88 -26.37 -29.81 -27.53
CA VAL A 88 -26.21 -30.67 -28.72
C VAL A 88 -26.72 -30.02 -30.01
N LYS A 89 -27.63 -29.03 -29.95
CA LYS A 89 -28.29 -28.47 -31.15
C LYS A 89 -27.77 -27.11 -31.60
N ASN A 90 -26.99 -26.40 -30.77
CA ASN A 90 -26.69 -24.98 -31.01
C ASN A 90 -25.20 -24.60 -30.95
N GLN A 91 -24.28 -25.58 -30.99
CA GLN A 91 -22.84 -25.32 -30.86
C GLN A 91 -22.27 -24.42 -31.98
N PHE A 92 -22.92 -24.33 -33.15
CA PHE A 92 -22.43 -23.54 -34.27
C PHE A 92 -22.83 -22.05 -34.25
N ARG A 93 -23.76 -21.62 -33.39
CA ARG A 93 -24.26 -20.21 -33.40
C ARG A 93 -23.72 -19.32 -32.28
N ASP A 94 -23.10 -19.89 -31.23
CA ASP A 94 -22.75 -19.15 -30.00
C ASP A 94 -21.23 -19.01 -29.76
N LEU A 95 -20.39 -19.50 -30.69
CA LEU A 95 -18.92 -19.42 -30.63
C LEU A 95 -18.41 -17.99 -30.90
N GLY A 96 -19.14 -17.18 -31.67
CA GLY A 96 -18.72 -15.82 -32.05
C GLY A 96 -18.77 -14.82 -30.90
N SER A 97 -19.91 -14.68 -30.23
CA SER A 97 -20.12 -13.65 -29.20
C SER A 97 -19.43 -13.97 -27.86
N LYS A 98 -19.51 -15.23 -27.39
CA LYS A 98 -18.87 -15.65 -26.13
C LYS A 98 -17.34 -15.63 -26.20
N GLY A 99 -16.78 -15.91 -27.38
CA GLY A 99 -15.34 -15.84 -27.64
C GLY A 99 -14.81 -14.40 -27.58
N ILE A 100 -15.56 -13.43 -28.10
CA ILE A 100 -15.17 -12.01 -28.11
C ILE A 100 -15.08 -11.46 -26.70
N ILE A 101 -16.06 -11.74 -25.83
CA ILE A 101 -16.04 -11.26 -24.44
C ILE A 101 -14.85 -11.83 -23.68
N ARG A 102 -14.54 -13.13 -23.83
CA ARG A 102 -13.38 -13.75 -23.17
C ARG A 102 -12.07 -13.17 -23.68
N ARG A 103 -11.95 -12.95 -25.00
CA ARG A 103 -10.76 -12.34 -25.63
C ARG A 103 -10.58 -10.89 -25.18
N ALA A 104 -11.66 -10.11 -25.10
CA ALA A 104 -11.62 -8.73 -24.61
C ALA A 104 -11.22 -8.66 -23.13
N LEU A 105 -11.74 -9.57 -22.30
CA LEU A 105 -11.36 -9.65 -20.89
C LEU A 105 -9.89 -10.01 -20.71
N LEU A 106 -9.39 -10.99 -21.47
CA LEU A 106 -7.98 -11.38 -21.46
C LEU A 106 -7.06 -10.25 -21.96
N PHE A 107 -7.48 -9.53 -23.00
CA PHE A 107 -6.74 -8.37 -23.50
C PHE A 107 -6.67 -7.27 -22.44
N LEU A 108 -7.78 -6.93 -21.78
CA LEU A 108 -7.82 -5.93 -20.72
C LEU A 108 -6.94 -6.34 -19.53
N GLN A 109 -6.97 -7.60 -19.12
CA GLN A 109 -6.10 -8.12 -18.06
C GLN A 109 -4.62 -7.92 -18.40
N PHE A 110 -4.22 -8.20 -19.65
CA PHE A 110 -2.85 -8.01 -20.11
C PHE A 110 -2.46 -6.53 -20.14
N VAL A 111 -3.36 -5.65 -20.60
CA VAL A 111 -3.14 -4.19 -20.61
C VAL A 111 -2.96 -3.66 -19.18
N VAL A 112 -3.82 -4.07 -18.24
CA VAL A 112 -3.70 -3.67 -16.83
C VAL A 112 -2.38 -4.13 -16.23
N ALA A 113 -1.98 -5.38 -16.48
CA ALA A 113 -0.69 -5.90 -16.02
C ALA A 113 0.49 -5.09 -16.60
N LEU A 114 0.43 -4.74 -17.88
CA LEU A 114 1.47 -3.93 -18.54
C LEU A 114 1.53 -2.51 -17.96
N ILE A 115 0.39 -1.88 -17.72
CA ILE A 115 0.32 -0.54 -17.09
C ILE A 115 0.97 -0.60 -15.70
N VAL A 116 0.58 -1.57 -14.87
CA VAL A 116 1.15 -1.73 -13.51
C VAL A 116 2.66 -1.95 -13.57
N LEU A 117 3.15 -2.78 -14.50
CA LEU A 117 4.57 -3.02 -14.69
C LEU A 117 5.32 -1.74 -15.07
N ILE A 118 4.83 -0.99 -16.06
CA ILE A 118 5.45 0.26 -16.50
C ILE A 118 5.44 1.29 -15.37
N SER A 119 4.30 1.47 -14.70
CA SER A 119 4.16 2.38 -13.56
C SER A 119 5.14 2.02 -12.44
N SER A 120 5.29 0.73 -12.11
CA SER A 120 6.25 0.28 -11.11
C SER A 120 7.68 0.68 -11.48
N VAL A 121 8.11 0.44 -12.73
CA VAL A 121 9.46 0.81 -13.19
C VAL A 121 9.68 2.32 -13.15
N ILE A 122 8.68 3.12 -13.54
CA ILE A 122 8.75 4.57 -13.49
C ILE A 122 8.88 5.07 -12.05
N ILE A 123 8.06 4.56 -11.13
CA ILE A 123 8.10 4.96 -9.71
C ILE A 123 9.46 4.64 -9.11
N THR A 124 10.02 3.45 -9.38
CA THR A 124 11.38 3.11 -8.89
C THR A 124 12.41 4.12 -9.39
N LYS A 125 12.39 4.46 -10.68
CA LYS A 125 13.30 5.48 -11.23
C LYS A 125 13.07 6.86 -10.62
N GLN A 126 11.83 7.22 -10.34
CA GLN A 126 11.51 8.49 -9.68
C GLN A 126 12.06 8.54 -8.25
N VAL A 127 11.94 7.46 -7.50
CA VAL A 127 12.50 7.34 -6.14
C VAL A 127 14.02 7.44 -6.18
N ASP A 128 14.68 6.77 -7.13
CA ASP A 128 16.14 6.84 -7.28
C ASP A 128 16.60 8.28 -7.59
N ILE A 129 15.90 9.00 -8.47
CA ILE A 129 16.20 10.42 -8.75
C ILE A 129 15.93 11.29 -7.53
N PHE A 130 14.91 11.00 -6.72
CA PHE A 130 14.63 11.75 -5.51
C PHE A 130 15.70 11.55 -4.42
N ILE A 131 16.23 10.33 -4.28
CA ILE A 131 17.23 9.99 -3.27
C ILE A 131 18.64 10.42 -3.70
N ALA A 132 19.00 10.18 -4.97
CA ALA A 132 20.33 10.44 -5.53
C ALA A 132 20.45 11.80 -6.24
N GLY A 133 19.32 12.47 -6.49
CA GLY A 133 19.31 13.83 -7.01
C GLY A 133 20.08 14.74 -6.07
N ASN A 134 20.95 15.58 -6.62
CA ASN A 134 21.78 16.49 -5.84
C ASN A 134 20.85 17.48 -5.13
N LEU A 135 20.57 17.28 -3.84
CA LEU A 135 19.58 18.06 -3.09
C LEU A 135 20.00 19.53 -2.90
N GLY A 136 21.18 19.92 -3.40
CA GLY A 136 21.73 21.27 -3.24
C GLY A 136 22.27 21.54 -1.84
N TYR A 137 22.22 20.55 -0.94
CA TYR A 137 22.75 20.62 0.41
C TYR A 137 23.46 19.32 0.78
N ASN A 138 24.50 19.42 1.62
CA ASN A 138 25.22 18.26 2.11
C ASN A 138 24.53 17.68 3.35
N LYS A 139 24.13 16.41 3.29
CA LYS A 139 23.45 15.72 4.41
C LYS A 139 24.33 15.58 5.66
N ASP A 140 25.65 15.61 5.50
CA ASP A 140 26.61 15.41 6.61
C ASP A 140 26.79 16.66 7.49
N TYR A 141 26.40 17.84 7.00
CA TYR A 141 26.57 19.13 7.70
C TYR A 141 25.24 19.81 8.03
N LEU A 142 24.12 19.06 8.00
CA LEU A 142 22.79 19.60 8.23
C LEU A 142 22.41 19.50 9.72
N LEU A 143 22.38 20.64 10.39
CA LEU A 143 21.88 20.76 11.77
C LEU A 143 20.42 21.21 11.74
N THR A 144 19.56 20.52 12.49
CA THR A 144 18.16 20.89 12.65
C THR A 144 17.88 21.22 14.10
N ALA A 145 17.27 22.39 14.32
CA ALA A 145 16.80 22.83 15.63
C ALA A 145 15.29 22.98 15.58
N GLN A 146 14.60 22.36 16.53
CA GLN A 146 13.15 22.55 16.67
C GLN A 146 12.91 23.89 17.35
N VAL A 147 12.15 24.76 16.68
CA VAL A 147 11.69 26.04 17.23
C VAL A 147 10.21 25.88 17.63
N PRO A 148 9.73 26.51 18.71
CA PRO A 148 8.32 26.45 19.08
C PRO A 148 7.42 26.80 17.89
N ARG A 149 6.44 25.94 17.58
CA ARG A 149 5.46 26.17 16.50
C ARG A 149 4.39 27.17 16.93
N ASP A 150 4.81 28.40 17.25
CA ASP A 150 3.92 29.51 17.59
C ASP A 150 3.74 30.41 16.36
N TRP A 151 2.59 30.27 15.69
CA TRP A 151 2.23 31.05 14.50
C TRP A 151 1.60 32.40 14.83
N THR A 152 1.58 32.81 16.10
CA THR A 152 1.17 34.16 16.50
C THR A 152 2.23 35.18 16.04
N GLU A 153 1.87 36.45 15.83
CA GLU A 153 2.83 37.52 15.43
C GLU A 153 4.08 37.56 16.33
N LYS A 154 3.94 37.31 17.63
CA LYS A 154 5.07 37.29 18.57
C LYS A 154 6.03 36.11 18.33
N GLY A 155 5.49 34.94 17.96
CA GLY A 155 6.25 33.74 17.65
C GLY A 155 7.03 33.87 16.35
N LEU A 156 6.38 34.42 15.31
CA LEU A 156 7.02 34.72 14.02
C LEU A 156 8.22 35.68 14.19
N ASN A 157 8.04 36.76 14.96
CA ASN A 157 9.13 37.70 15.26
C ASN A 157 10.29 37.04 16.02
N HIS A 158 10.02 36.11 16.94
CA HIS A 158 11.08 35.36 17.63
C HIS A 158 11.84 34.42 16.68
N MET A 159 11.13 33.73 15.80
CA MET A 159 11.75 32.84 14.81
C MET A 159 12.66 33.61 13.85
N GLU A 160 12.22 34.80 13.42
CA GLU A 160 13.02 35.68 12.56
C GLU A 160 14.25 36.25 13.28
N LEU A 161 14.12 36.65 14.55
CA LEU A 161 15.25 37.11 15.37
C LEU A 161 16.31 36.01 15.55
N VAL A 162 15.87 34.79 15.89
CA VAL A 162 16.78 33.63 16.02
C VAL A 162 17.48 33.34 14.69
N GLN A 163 16.76 33.43 13.57
CA GLN A 163 17.36 33.26 12.25
C GLN A 163 18.44 34.33 11.99
N GLN A 164 18.17 35.59 12.33
CA GLN A 164 19.11 36.69 12.13
C GLN A 164 20.36 36.56 13.02
N GLU A 165 20.20 36.17 14.28
CA GLU A 165 21.33 35.95 15.20
C GLU A 165 22.23 34.79 14.74
N LEU A 166 21.62 33.68 14.32
CA LEU A 166 22.36 32.52 13.83
C LEU A 166 23.09 32.81 12.51
N LYS A 167 22.51 33.66 11.65
CA LYS A 167 23.16 34.10 10.41
C LYS A 167 24.41 34.97 10.65
N GLN A 168 24.55 35.58 11.84
CA GLN A 168 25.74 36.36 12.19
C GLN A 168 26.92 35.48 12.63
N LEU A 169 26.70 34.19 12.89
CA LEU A 169 27.78 33.27 13.26
C LEU A 169 28.58 32.89 12.00
N PRO A 170 29.92 33.06 12.01
CA PRO A 170 30.76 32.72 10.84
C PRO A 170 30.84 31.21 10.55
N GLN A 171 30.28 30.38 11.44
CA GLN A 171 30.21 28.93 11.31
C GLN A 171 28.95 28.47 10.53
N VAL A 172 28.00 29.37 10.27
CA VAL A 172 26.74 29.09 9.59
C VAL A 172 26.82 29.63 8.15
N GLU A 173 26.81 28.74 7.18
CA GLU A 173 26.91 29.11 5.75
C GLU A 173 25.55 29.59 5.19
N ASP A 174 24.46 28.90 5.56
CA ASP A 174 23.09 29.26 5.18
C ASP A 174 22.07 28.81 6.23
N ILE A 175 20.94 29.50 6.32
CA ILE A 175 19.87 29.19 7.27
C ILE A 175 18.49 29.37 6.63
N SER A 176 17.68 28.32 6.70
CA SER A 176 16.32 28.29 6.15
C SER A 176 15.33 27.82 7.20
N LEU A 177 14.17 28.48 7.24
CA LEU A 177 13.02 28.05 8.04
C LEU A 177 12.19 27.08 7.20
N SER A 178 11.98 25.87 7.71
CA SER A 178 11.14 24.86 7.07
C SER A 178 10.09 24.35 8.03
N TYR A 179 8.89 24.08 7.51
CA TYR A 179 7.81 23.43 8.26
C TYR A 179 8.17 22.01 8.69
N GLY A 180 8.97 21.33 7.87
CA GLY A 180 9.45 19.98 8.11
C GLY A 180 10.88 19.80 7.65
N VAL A 181 11.63 18.97 8.36
CA VAL A 181 13.03 18.73 7.98
C VAL A 181 13.04 17.93 6.67
N PRO A 182 13.72 18.39 5.61
CA PRO A 182 13.91 17.60 4.40
C PRO A 182 14.48 16.23 4.76
N ASN A 183 13.80 15.15 4.37
CA ASN A 183 14.13 13.75 4.70
C ASN A 183 13.72 13.25 6.12
N SER A 184 12.94 14.01 6.90
CA SER A 184 12.34 13.55 8.17
C SER A 184 10.85 13.26 7.98
N PHE A 185 10.45 11.99 8.11
CA PHE A 185 9.03 11.59 8.11
C PHE A 185 8.34 11.81 9.48
N SER A 186 9.04 12.44 10.43
CA SER A 186 8.67 12.51 11.85
C SER A 186 7.75 13.68 12.20
N ASP A 187 7.47 14.59 11.27
CA ASP A 187 6.85 15.89 11.61
C ASP A 187 5.41 15.81 12.13
N CYS A 188 4.78 14.64 12.04
CA CYS A 188 3.41 14.38 12.49
C CYS A 188 3.33 13.77 13.90
N VAL A 189 4.43 13.27 14.47
CA VAL A 189 4.45 12.65 15.81
C VAL A 189 5.69 13.15 16.55
N GLN A 190 5.52 14.21 17.33
CA GLN A 190 6.55 14.62 18.28
C GLN A 190 6.38 13.81 19.56
N THR A 191 7.35 12.93 19.84
CA THR A 191 7.46 12.24 21.12
C THR A 191 8.22 13.16 22.07
N ILE A 192 7.50 13.84 22.96
CA ILE A 192 8.14 14.66 23.98
C ILE A 192 8.63 13.71 25.06
N ARG A 193 9.95 13.53 25.16
CA ARG A 193 10.61 12.83 26.26
C ARG A 193 10.99 13.85 27.32
N ASN A 194 10.25 13.85 28.43
CA ASN A 194 10.58 14.70 29.57
C ASN A 194 11.89 14.18 30.22
N PRO A 195 12.91 15.02 30.51
CA PRO A 195 14.16 14.57 31.14
C PRO A 195 13.87 14.19 32.60
N GLY A 196 13.47 12.95 32.84
CA GLY A 196 13.18 12.42 34.18
C GLY A 196 12.03 11.40 34.24
N ASP A 197 11.25 11.22 33.18
CA ASP A 197 10.12 10.28 33.18
C ASP A 197 10.33 9.18 32.12
N SER A 198 10.16 7.91 32.51
CA SER A 198 10.43 6.74 31.67
C SER A 198 9.26 6.36 30.75
N LYS A 199 8.26 7.24 30.61
CA LYS A 199 7.10 7.01 29.75
C LYS A 199 7.16 7.91 28.52
N GLU A 200 7.30 7.30 27.35
CA GLU A 200 7.13 7.95 26.05
C GLU A 200 5.66 8.37 25.91
N THR A 201 5.39 9.68 25.97
CA THR A 201 4.05 10.20 25.72
C THR A 201 3.99 10.67 24.27
N ASN A 202 3.31 9.88 23.43
CA ASN A 202 3.05 10.23 22.04
C ASN A 202 1.88 11.21 21.99
N ILE A 203 2.14 12.48 21.69
CA ILE A 203 1.07 13.48 21.53
C ILE A 203 0.82 13.64 20.02
N ALA A 204 -0.28 13.05 19.54
CA ALA A 204 -0.76 13.26 18.17
C ALA A 204 -1.62 14.54 18.16
N PHE A 205 -1.14 15.59 17.50
CA PHE A 205 -1.93 16.80 17.28
C PHE A 205 -2.94 16.55 16.15
N TYR A 206 -4.22 16.38 16.51
CA TYR A 206 -5.31 16.51 15.55
C TYR A 206 -5.61 18.00 15.37
N PRO A 207 -5.51 18.57 14.15
CA PRO A 207 -6.05 19.90 13.89
C PRO A 207 -7.57 19.82 14.05
N SER A 208 -8.09 20.49 15.06
CA SER A 208 -9.51 20.80 15.17
C SER A 208 -9.85 21.81 14.08
N VAL A 209 -10.59 21.36 13.08
CA VAL A 209 -11.34 22.25 12.16
C VAL A 209 -12.60 22.72 12.87
#